data_AF-A0A9P4H119-F1
#
_entry.id   AF-A0A9P4H119-F1
#
_cell.length_a   1.000
_cell.length_b   1.000
_cell.length_c   1.000
_cell.angle_alpha   90.00
_cell.angle_beta   90.00
_cell.angle_gamma   90.00
#
_symmetry.space_group_name_H-M   'P 1'
#
loop_
_entity.id
_entity.type
_entity.pdbx_description
1 polymer ?
#
loop_
_entity_poly.entity_id
_entity_poly.type
_entity_poly.pdbx_seq_one_letter_code
_entity_poly.pdbx_strand_id
1 'polypeptide(L)'
;MDDSTGTTRGPGHHNYLYHSKQKRRALRRLAMQFSDSCLDVAFSLDCLNDLQLFLLYENFILHLLVDGDQSYHSWRKLGDVVSSLFALGYHEQLGDVRKAPPFLRELCFNCSIFLGRPPRMLKRYCATAHTQETWGVVEHFTYRVDTRVHGICASLQDEILDLAKQDQITKTQNLGCDATDYAWKRYTNVCSDIRATAEVEWAALPAAFRLDKSLSSCDERPVELDFLVSTKLIFAHIIFLLELNMTPRISHPGAELLRLSADMLCVIIEAIVLRQRLANSGMSLVWKVAYYGLAAAGVLCLALLYNTFDLANSDATPAKAIRDLGVLVAEIEAGAFVQPEDPNFALLSGAAHTIKNLLD
;
A
#
# COMPACT_ATOMS: atom_id res chain seq x y z
N MET A 1 -27.31 -31.05 41.39
CA MET A 1 -26.19 -30.09 41.46
C MET A 1 -25.08 -30.66 40.61
N ASP A 2 -25.22 -30.46 39.30
CA ASP A 2 -24.17 -30.68 38.31
C ASP A 2 -24.26 -29.46 37.42
N ASP A 3 -23.34 -28.52 37.64
CA ASP A 3 -23.36 -27.23 36.96
C ASP A 3 -22.48 -27.30 35.72
N SER A 4 -23.18 -27.48 34.61
CA SER A 4 -22.71 -27.26 33.25
C SER A 4 -22.25 -25.82 33.04
N THR A 5 -20.98 -25.61 32.70
CA THR A 5 -20.54 -24.36 32.05
C THR A 5 -19.81 -24.69 30.74
N GLY A 6 -20.61 -24.96 29.72
CA GLY A 6 -20.16 -24.96 28.34
C GLY A 6 -19.68 -23.56 27.96
N THR A 7 -18.37 -23.36 27.92
CA THR A 7 -17.77 -22.14 27.39
C THR A 7 -17.82 -22.24 25.87
N THR A 8 -18.76 -21.51 25.27
CA THR A 8 -18.86 -21.33 23.81
C THR A 8 -17.59 -20.64 23.30
N ARG A 9 -16.74 -21.41 22.62
CA ARG A 9 -15.53 -20.91 21.96
C ARG A 9 -15.91 -20.14 20.70
N GLY A 10 -15.72 -18.82 20.69
CA GLY A 10 -15.77 -18.00 19.49
C GLY A 10 -14.56 -18.25 18.56
N PRO A 11 -14.71 -18.09 17.23
CA PRO A 11 -13.62 -18.33 16.28
C PRO A 11 -12.59 -17.20 16.35
N GLY A 12 -11.30 -17.52 16.54
CA GLY A 12 -10.20 -16.56 16.33
C GLY A 12 -9.14 -16.42 17.43
N HIS A 13 -9.25 -17.11 18.57
CA HIS A 13 -8.20 -17.04 19.61
C HIS A 13 -7.01 -17.94 19.24
N HIS A 14 -6.05 -17.39 18.47
CA HIS A 14 -4.72 -17.97 18.40
C HIS A 14 -4.05 -17.83 19.78
N ASN A 15 -3.78 -18.95 20.46
CA ASN A 15 -3.02 -18.94 21.70
C ASN A 15 -1.61 -18.39 21.42
N TYR A 16 -1.36 -17.14 21.81
CA TYR A 16 -0.03 -16.55 21.69
C TYR A 16 0.94 -17.31 22.61
N LEU A 17 2.07 -17.76 22.05
CA LEU A 17 3.17 -18.34 22.83
C LEU A 17 3.66 -17.40 23.94
N TYR A 18 3.55 -16.09 23.71
CA TYR A 18 3.88 -15.05 24.69
C TYR A 18 2.74 -14.04 24.81
N HIS A 19 2.22 -13.84 26.02
CA HIS A 19 1.19 -12.84 26.29
C HIS A 19 1.72 -11.40 26.34
N SER A 20 2.99 -11.20 26.70
CA SER A 20 3.62 -9.87 26.70
C SER A 20 3.99 -9.42 25.29
N LYS A 21 3.60 -8.19 24.91
CA LYS A 21 4.02 -7.54 23.65
C LYS A 21 5.55 -7.44 23.55
N GLN A 22 6.24 -7.11 24.64
CA GLN A 22 7.70 -7.02 24.67
C GLN A 22 8.37 -8.35 24.33
N LYS A 23 7.88 -9.47 24.91
CA LYS A 23 8.39 -10.82 24.59
C LYS A 23 8.12 -11.19 23.13
N ARG A 24 6.94 -10.84 22.59
CA ARG A 24 6.63 -11.04 21.16
C ARG A 24 7.55 -10.24 20.25
N ARG A 25 7.86 -8.98 20.58
CA ARG A 25 8.83 -8.16 19.84
C ARG A 25 10.24 -8.74 19.91
N ALA A 26 10.68 -9.18 21.09
CA ALA A 26 11.98 -9.84 21.26
C ALA A 26 12.09 -11.11 20.41
N LEU A 27 11.03 -11.92 20.36
CA LEU A 27 10.98 -13.10 19.49
C LEU A 27 11.09 -12.73 18.00
N ARG A 28 10.37 -11.70 17.53
CA ARG A 28 10.45 -11.25 16.14
C ARG A 28 11.87 -10.79 15.77
N ARG A 29 12.52 -10.02 16.64
CA ARG A 29 13.92 -9.60 16.46
C ARG A 29 14.87 -10.78 16.43
N LEU A 30 14.70 -11.75 17.32
CA LEU A 30 15.51 -12.97 17.35
C LEU A 30 15.33 -13.79 16.05
N ALA A 31 14.09 -13.95 15.58
CA ALA A 31 13.79 -14.65 14.33
C ALA A 31 14.44 -13.95 13.12
N MET A 32 14.39 -12.61 13.07
CA MET A 32 15.07 -11.82 12.05
C MET A 32 16.60 -12.03 12.08
N GLN A 33 17.22 -11.99 13.26
CA GLN A 33 18.67 -12.22 13.41
C GLN A 33 19.09 -13.63 12.96
N PHE A 34 18.29 -14.65 13.26
CA PHE A 34 18.54 -16.00 12.75
C PHE A 34 18.36 -16.07 11.23
N SER A 35 17.34 -15.41 10.68
CA SER A 35 17.14 -15.32 9.23
C SER A 35 18.34 -14.67 8.55
N ASP A 36 18.89 -13.59 9.09
CA ASP A 36 20.11 -12.95 8.60
C ASP A 36 21.30 -13.92 8.62
N SER A 37 21.52 -14.60 9.76
CA SER A 37 22.63 -15.54 9.90
C SER A 37 22.53 -16.71 8.92
N CYS A 38 21.32 -17.24 8.70
CA CYS A 38 21.09 -18.31 7.73
C CYS A 38 21.35 -17.84 6.29
N LEU A 39 20.97 -16.62 5.95
CA LEU A 39 21.24 -16.03 4.65
C LEU A 39 22.73 -15.78 4.43
N ASP A 40 23.45 -15.29 5.43
CA ASP A 40 24.90 -15.09 5.35
C ASP A 40 25.62 -16.41 5.04
N VAL A 41 25.21 -17.51 5.70
CA VAL A 41 25.72 -18.86 5.41
C VAL A 41 25.33 -19.29 4.00
N ALA A 42 24.08 -19.10 3.58
CA ALA A 42 23.64 -19.46 2.24
C ALA A 42 24.42 -18.70 1.15
N PHE A 43 24.69 -17.40 1.34
CA PHE A 43 25.44 -16.58 0.40
C PHE A 43 26.94 -16.83 0.40
N SER A 44 27.49 -17.34 1.50
CA SER A 44 28.90 -17.75 1.52
C SER A 44 29.24 -18.84 0.49
N LEU A 45 28.23 -19.53 -0.06
CA LEU A 45 28.37 -20.54 -1.11
C LEU A 45 28.52 -19.96 -2.52
N ASP A 46 28.29 -18.65 -2.70
CA ASP A 46 28.42 -17.91 -3.98
C ASP A 46 27.69 -18.57 -5.17
N CYS A 47 26.52 -19.16 -4.91
CA CYS A 47 25.76 -19.96 -5.88
C CYS A 47 24.31 -19.46 -6.04
N LEU A 48 24.15 -18.17 -6.34
CA LEU A 48 22.86 -17.49 -6.43
C LEU A 48 21.84 -18.29 -7.27
N ASN A 49 20.68 -18.56 -6.69
CA ASN A 49 19.56 -19.27 -7.32
C ASN A 49 18.19 -18.78 -6.83
N ASP A 50 17.13 -19.28 -7.44
CA ASP A 50 15.72 -18.96 -7.18
C ASP A 50 15.34 -19.07 -5.68
N LEU A 51 15.86 -20.08 -4.98
CA LEU A 51 15.56 -20.30 -3.57
C LEU A 51 16.24 -19.23 -2.70
N GLN A 52 17.49 -18.87 -2.98
CA GLN A 52 18.18 -17.80 -2.26
C GLN A 52 17.53 -16.44 -2.51
N LEU A 53 17.05 -16.17 -3.73
CA LEU A 53 16.27 -14.97 -4.03
C LEU A 53 14.97 -14.93 -3.20
N PHE A 54 14.25 -16.06 -3.12
CA PHE A 54 13.05 -16.15 -2.30
C PHE A 54 13.35 -15.92 -0.81
N LEU A 55 14.41 -16.52 -0.27
CA LEU A 55 14.81 -16.32 1.12
C LEU A 55 15.24 -14.87 1.40
N LEU A 56 15.89 -14.19 0.45
CA LEU A 56 16.18 -12.75 0.54
C LEU A 56 14.91 -11.92 0.64
N TYR A 57 13.92 -12.24 -0.18
CA TYR A 57 12.64 -11.54 -0.16
C TYR A 57 11.91 -11.74 1.17
N GLU A 58 11.82 -12.97 1.67
CA GLU A 58 11.22 -13.25 2.98
C GLU A 58 11.96 -12.53 4.12
N ASN A 59 13.30 -12.49 4.07
CA ASN A 59 14.10 -11.72 5.02
C ASN A 59 13.82 -10.22 4.92
N PHE A 60 13.69 -9.67 3.71
CA PHE A 60 13.25 -8.28 3.50
C PHE A 60 11.89 -8.01 4.14
N ILE A 61 10.90 -8.90 3.98
CA ILE A 61 9.60 -8.76 4.64
C ILE A 61 9.74 -8.78 6.17
N LEU A 62 10.61 -9.63 6.73
CA LEU A 62 10.90 -9.63 8.17
C LEU A 62 11.48 -8.29 8.64
N HIS A 63 12.39 -7.68 7.87
CA HIS A 63 12.92 -6.36 8.18
C HIS A 63 11.84 -5.27 8.12
N LEU A 64 10.93 -5.29 7.15
CA LEU A 64 9.77 -4.37 7.14
C LEU A 64 8.94 -4.50 8.41
N LEU A 65 8.70 -5.73 8.89
CA LEU A 65 7.90 -5.98 10.08
C LEU A 65 8.59 -5.60 11.41
N VAL A 66 9.93 -5.61 11.45
CA VAL A 66 10.72 -5.43 12.68
C VAL A 66 11.37 -4.05 12.76
N ASP A 67 11.96 -3.56 11.68
CA ASP A 67 12.65 -2.27 11.61
C ASP A 67 11.75 -1.18 11.05
N GLY A 68 10.68 -1.57 10.36
CA GLY A 68 9.66 -0.65 9.85
C GLY A 68 9.91 -0.23 8.43
N ASP A 69 8.91 0.48 7.94
CA ASP A 69 8.74 0.81 6.55
C ASP A 69 9.77 1.86 6.10
N GLN A 70 9.98 2.89 6.91
CA GLN A 70 10.94 3.96 6.60
C GLN A 70 12.39 3.59 6.89
N SER A 71 12.66 2.42 7.48
CA SER A 71 14.01 2.02 7.89
C SER A 71 14.95 1.89 6.70
N TYR A 72 16.16 2.42 6.89
CA TYR A 72 17.23 2.25 5.94
C TYR A 72 17.63 0.77 5.78
N HIS A 73 17.51 -0.04 6.84
CA HIS A 73 17.83 -1.48 6.78
C HIS A 73 16.88 -2.23 5.86
N SER A 74 15.57 -2.08 6.07
CA SER A 74 14.53 -2.66 5.18
C SER A 74 14.75 -2.22 3.73
N TRP A 75 15.08 -0.95 3.52
CA TRP A 75 15.35 -0.41 2.19
C TRP A 75 16.62 -0.96 1.53
N ARG A 76 17.65 -1.28 2.31
CA ARG A 76 18.86 -1.94 1.82
C ARG A 76 18.56 -3.38 1.40
N LYS A 77 17.83 -4.12 2.23
CA LYS A 77 17.42 -5.51 1.95
C LYS A 77 16.58 -5.62 0.67
N LEU A 78 15.68 -4.68 0.43
CA LEU A 78 14.98 -4.59 -0.86
C LEU A 78 15.95 -4.39 -2.03
N GLY A 79 17.01 -3.59 -1.84
CA GLY A 79 18.08 -3.44 -2.81
C GLY A 79 18.76 -4.76 -3.14
N ASP A 80 19.09 -5.56 -2.12
CA ASP A 80 19.72 -6.87 -2.29
C ASP A 80 18.82 -7.85 -3.06
N VAL A 81 17.51 -7.83 -2.80
CA VAL A 81 16.51 -8.60 -3.56
C VAL A 81 16.52 -8.19 -5.04
N VAL A 82 16.42 -6.89 -5.33
CA VAL A 82 16.38 -6.39 -6.71
C VAL A 82 17.69 -6.67 -7.45
N SER A 83 18.84 -6.48 -6.80
CA SER A 83 20.15 -6.80 -7.38
C SER A 83 20.30 -8.30 -7.68
N SER A 84 19.81 -9.17 -6.79
CA SER A 84 19.83 -10.62 -7.00
C SER A 84 18.89 -11.05 -8.13
N LEU A 85 17.73 -10.41 -8.25
CA LEU A 85 16.81 -10.60 -9.36
C LEU A 85 17.47 -10.26 -10.70
N PHE A 86 18.20 -9.15 -10.77
CA PHE A 86 18.97 -8.79 -11.96
C PHE A 86 20.12 -9.75 -12.24
N ALA A 87 20.86 -10.19 -11.21
CA ALA A 87 21.94 -11.14 -11.38
C ALA A 87 21.46 -12.51 -11.92
N LEU A 88 20.23 -12.91 -11.58
CA LEU A 88 19.57 -14.10 -12.12
C LEU A 88 18.96 -13.91 -13.52
N GLY A 89 18.99 -12.69 -14.07
CA GLY A 89 18.52 -12.41 -15.43
C GLY A 89 17.00 -12.32 -15.59
N TYR A 90 16.23 -12.22 -14.50
CA TYR A 90 14.76 -12.16 -14.60
C TYR A 90 14.24 -10.89 -15.29
N HIS A 91 15.06 -9.84 -15.37
CA HIS A 91 14.73 -8.61 -16.11
C HIS A 91 14.88 -8.72 -17.63
N GLU A 92 15.73 -9.64 -18.09
CA GLU A 92 16.17 -9.70 -19.50
C GLU A 92 15.29 -10.60 -20.39
N GLN A 93 14.24 -11.23 -19.86
CA GLN A 93 13.36 -12.13 -20.64
C GLN A 93 14.13 -13.21 -21.43
N LEU A 94 15.19 -13.79 -20.87
CA LEU A 94 15.96 -14.85 -21.52
C LEU A 94 15.23 -16.20 -21.46
N GLY A 95 14.02 -16.30 -22.01
CA GLY A 95 13.29 -17.56 -22.15
C GLY A 95 11.77 -17.45 -22.20
N ASP A 96 11.12 -18.60 -22.39
CA ASP A 96 9.65 -18.73 -22.26
C ASP A 96 9.24 -18.38 -20.82
N VAL A 97 8.48 -17.29 -20.64
CA VAL A 97 7.95 -16.80 -19.35
C VAL A 97 7.24 -17.90 -18.56
N ARG A 98 6.76 -18.95 -19.24
CA ARG A 98 6.12 -20.13 -18.64
C ARG A 98 7.08 -21.08 -17.91
N LYS A 99 8.41 -20.94 -18.12
CA LYS A 99 9.44 -21.76 -17.46
C LYS A 99 9.85 -21.21 -16.09
N ALA A 100 9.68 -19.92 -15.85
CA ALA A 100 9.91 -19.35 -14.53
C ALA A 100 8.82 -19.83 -13.56
N PRO A 101 9.19 -20.32 -12.37
CA PRO A 101 8.23 -20.65 -11.33
C PRO A 101 7.24 -19.50 -11.09
N PRO A 102 5.92 -19.76 -10.98
CA PRO A 102 4.92 -18.70 -10.85
C PRO A 102 5.17 -17.73 -9.70
N PHE A 103 5.73 -18.19 -8.58
CA PHE A 103 6.01 -17.35 -7.41
C PHE A 103 7.07 -16.27 -7.67
N LEU A 104 8.02 -16.51 -8.59
CA LEU A 104 9.05 -15.52 -8.94
C LEU A 104 8.49 -14.38 -9.79
N ARG A 105 7.50 -14.69 -10.63
CA ARG A 105 6.78 -13.69 -11.42
C ARG A 105 6.03 -12.69 -10.53
N GLU A 106 5.54 -13.18 -9.39
CA GLU A 106 4.79 -12.44 -8.39
C GLU A 106 5.71 -11.53 -7.54
N LEU A 107 6.94 -11.97 -7.25
CA LEU A 107 7.94 -11.25 -6.44
C LEU A 107 8.39 -9.90 -7.06
N CYS A 108 8.49 -9.84 -8.39
CA CYS A 108 8.91 -8.63 -9.11
C CYS A 108 8.00 -7.42 -8.84
N PHE A 109 6.70 -7.67 -8.67
CA PHE A 109 5.70 -6.63 -8.52
C PHE A 109 5.75 -5.93 -7.16
N ASN A 110 5.97 -6.69 -6.09
CA ASN A 110 5.97 -6.19 -4.72
C ASN A 110 7.19 -5.30 -4.39
N CYS A 111 8.20 -5.27 -5.28
CA CYS A 111 9.44 -4.52 -5.08
C CYS A 111 9.40 -3.09 -5.61
N SER A 112 8.30 -2.67 -6.25
CA SER A 112 8.34 -1.55 -7.18
C SER A 112 8.18 -0.18 -6.53
N ILE A 113 7.35 0.08 -5.50
CA ILE A 113 7.25 1.45 -4.96
C ILE A 113 6.97 1.49 -3.45
N PHE A 114 7.74 2.32 -2.74
CA PHE A 114 7.59 2.52 -1.30
C PHE A 114 7.68 4.00 -0.91
N LEU A 115 6.68 4.51 -0.18
CA LEU A 115 6.62 5.83 0.47
C LEU A 115 7.24 7.01 -0.31
N GLY A 116 6.82 7.21 -1.56
CA GLY A 116 7.27 8.33 -2.40
C GLY A 116 8.73 8.24 -2.88
N ARG A 117 9.40 7.10 -2.65
CA ARG A 117 10.73 6.82 -3.17
C ARG A 117 10.62 6.35 -4.63
N PRO A 118 11.63 6.65 -5.47
CA PRO A 118 11.64 6.17 -6.84
C PRO A 118 11.65 4.63 -6.86
N PRO A 119 11.05 4.03 -7.90
CA PRO A 119 11.06 2.59 -8.08
C PRO A 119 12.50 2.07 -8.21
N ARG A 120 12.81 0.97 -7.51
CA ARG A 120 14.13 0.30 -7.63
C ARG A 120 14.21 -0.57 -8.88
N MET A 121 13.07 -1.02 -9.38
CA MET A 121 12.95 -1.76 -10.63
C MET A 121 11.80 -1.16 -11.44
N LEU A 122 12.13 -0.67 -12.64
CA LEU A 122 11.14 -0.08 -13.55
C LEU A 122 10.26 -1.18 -14.16
N LYS A 123 9.02 -0.85 -14.49
CA LYS A 123 8.07 -1.76 -15.16
C LYS A 123 8.65 -2.41 -16.41
N ARG A 124 9.45 -1.69 -17.19
CA ARG A 124 10.10 -2.21 -18.41
C ARG A 124 11.04 -3.40 -18.17
N TYR A 125 11.51 -3.54 -16.94
CA TYR A 125 12.35 -4.66 -16.48
C TYR A 125 11.54 -5.73 -15.74
N CYS A 126 10.21 -5.59 -15.67
CA CYS A 126 9.29 -6.56 -15.10
C CYS A 126 8.55 -7.28 -16.24
N ALA A 127 9.14 -8.35 -16.77
CA ALA A 127 8.59 -9.12 -17.88
C ALA A 127 7.13 -9.60 -17.68
N THR A 128 6.75 -9.80 -16.42
CA THR A 128 5.47 -10.37 -16.01
C THR A 128 4.39 -9.32 -15.83
N ALA A 129 4.75 -8.02 -15.86
CA ALA A 129 3.79 -6.90 -15.79
C ALA A 129 2.76 -6.88 -16.93
N HIS A 130 2.97 -7.68 -17.97
CA HIS A 130 2.11 -7.75 -19.15
C HIS A 130 1.36 -9.09 -19.29
N THR A 131 1.45 -10.02 -18.34
CA THR A 131 0.62 -11.25 -18.42
C THR A 131 -0.84 -10.90 -18.09
N GLN A 132 -1.66 -10.76 -19.14
CA GLN A 132 -3.12 -10.74 -19.06
C GLN A 132 -3.64 -12.11 -18.62
N GLU A 133 -3.58 -12.37 -17.32
CA GLU A 133 -4.42 -13.41 -16.74
C GLU A 133 -5.86 -12.85 -16.67
N THR A 134 -6.88 -13.64 -17.02
CA THR A 134 -8.28 -13.27 -16.81
C THR A 134 -8.70 -13.64 -15.40
N TRP A 135 -9.66 -12.92 -14.83
CA TRP A 135 -10.24 -13.30 -13.54
C TRP A 135 -11.16 -14.51 -13.72
N GLY A 136 -11.14 -15.44 -12.76
CA GLY A 136 -12.06 -16.57 -12.77
C GLY A 136 -13.50 -16.13 -12.51
N VAL A 137 -14.49 -16.88 -13.01
CA VAL A 137 -15.92 -16.61 -12.75
C VAL A 137 -16.24 -16.73 -11.25
N VAL A 138 -15.62 -17.69 -10.58
CA VAL A 138 -15.64 -17.85 -9.12
C VAL A 138 -14.19 -17.97 -8.68
N GLU A 139 -13.69 -16.92 -8.04
CA GLU A 139 -12.32 -16.86 -7.52
C GLU A 139 -12.37 -16.49 -6.04
N HIS A 140 -11.56 -17.17 -5.24
CA HIS A 140 -11.48 -16.95 -3.80
C HIS A 140 -10.17 -16.24 -3.46
N PHE A 141 -10.15 -15.56 -2.31
CA PHE A 141 -8.93 -14.94 -1.83
C PHE A 141 -7.79 -15.97 -1.69
N THR A 142 -6.65 -15.61 -2.27
CA THR A 142 -5.35 -16.23 -2.03
C THR A 142 -4.30 -15.12 -2.04
N TYR A 143 -3.13 -15.34 -1.42
CA TYR A 143 -2.02 -14.38 -1.51
C TYR A 143 -1.53 -14.14 -2.95
N ARG A 144 -1.83 -15.07 -3.87
CA ARG A 144 -1.54 -14.90 -5.31
C ARG A 144 -2.50 -13.90 -5.95
N VAL A 145 -3.80 -13.99 -5.61
CA VAL A 145 -4.81 -12.98 -6.00
C VAL A 145 -4.44 -11.61 -5.45
N ASP A 146 -4.05 -11.54 -4.17
CA ASP A 146 -3.56 -10.31 -3.54
C ASP A 146 -2.37 -9.74 -4.31
N THR A 147 -1.34 -10.55 -4.57
CA THR A 147 -0.15 -10.09 -5.32
C THR A 147 -0.48 -9.65 -6.74
N ARG A 148 -1.44 -10.31 -7.41
CA ARG A 148 -1.90 -9.91 -8.75
C ARG A 148 -2.56 -8.53 -8.74
N VAL A 149 -3.45 -8.26 -7.78
CA VAL A 149 -4.05 -6.92 -7.59
C VAL A 149 -2.95 -5.88 -7.36
N HIS A 150 -1.99 -6.16 -6.47
CA HIS A 150 -0.87 -5.27 -6.21
C HIS A 150 -0.02 -5.03 -7.45
N GLY A 151 0.25 -6.07 -8.26
CA GLY A 151 1.03 -5.96 -9.48
C GLY A 151 0.39 -5.07 -10.54
N ILE A 152 -0.94 -5.16 -10.71
CA ILE A 152 -1.69 -4.28 -11.62
C ILE A 152 -1.51 -2.82 -11.18
N CYS A 153 -1.80 -2.51 -9.92
CA CYS A 153 -1.71 -1.14 -9.43
C CYS A 153 -0.28 -0.62 -9.39
N ALA A 154 0.70 -1.44 -9.00
CA ALA A 154 2.09 -1.05 -8.96
C ALA A 154 2.64 -0.72 -10.36
N SER A 155 2.20 -1.46 -11.39
CA SER A 155 2.48 -1.14 -12.78
C SER A 155 1.94 0.24 -13.18
N LEU A 156 0.67 0.54 -12.86
CA LEU A 156 0.07 1.85 -13.14
C LEU A 156 0.77 2.97 -12.37
N GLN A 157 1.18 2.69 -11.14
CA GLN A 157 1.86 3.64 -10.30
C GLN A 157 3.27 3.98 -10.82
N ASP A 158 4.00 3.01 -11.39
CA ASP A 158 5.28 3.26 -12.07
C ASP A 158 5.11 4.24 -13.24
N GLU A 159 4.06 4.06 -14.05
CA GLU A 159 3.73 4.98 -15.15
C GLU A 159 3.43 6.39 -14.66
N ILE A 160 2.69 6.53 -13.55
CA ILE A 160 2.41 7.83 -12.92
C ILE A 160 3.70 8.51 -12.43
N LEU A 161 4.61 7.75 -11.80
CA LEU A 161 5.88 8.31 -11.33
C LEU A 161 6.79 8.77 -12.47
N ASP A 162 6.82 8.03 -13.58
CA ASP A 162 7.57 8.42 -14.76
C ASP A 162 6.98 9.69 -15.41
N LEU A 163 5.65 9.86 -15.42
CA LEU A 163 4.99 11.09 -15.84
C LEU A 163 5.35 12.28 -14.95
N ALA A 164 5.30 12.12 -13.62
CA ALA A 164 5.61 13.19 -12.68
C ALA A 164 7.04 13.72 -12.86
N LYS A 165 8.00 12.83 -13.15
CA LYS A 165 9.39 13.23 -13.47
C LYS A 165 9.49 14.02 -14.78
N GLN A 166 8.77 13.60 -15.83
CA GLN A 166 8.76 14.29 -17.12
C GLN A 166 8.18 15.71 -17.02
N ASP A 167 7.12 15.87 -16.23
CA ASP A 167 6.52 17.18 -15.95
C ASP A 167 7.50 18.12 -15.22
N GLN A 168 8.18 17.62 -14.18
CA GLN A 168 9.20 18.40 -13.46
C GLN A 168 10.33 18.88 -14.38
N ILE A 169 10.82 18.01 -15.27
CA ILE A 169 11.86 18.37 -16.25
C ILE A 169 11.35 19.47 -17.20
N THR A 170 10.14 19.31 -17.73
CA THR A 170 9.54 20.26 -18.67
C THR A 170 9.34 21.63 -18.04
N LYS A 171 8.84 21.68 -16.79
CA LYS A 171 8.70 22.93 -16.02
C LYS A 171 10.02 23.62 -15.73
N THR A 172 11.09 22.85 -15.49
CA THR A 172 12.42 23.38 -15.17
C THR A 172 13.13 23.94 -16.41
N GLN A 173 12.84 23.40 -17.60
CA GLN A 173 13.56 23.74 -18.83
C GLN A 173 13.01 24.97 -19.60
N ASN A 174 11.99 25.68 -19.10
CA ASN A 174 11.45 26.92 -19.71
C ASN A 174 11.25 26.82 -21.24
N LEU A 175 10.72 25.69 -21.73
CA LEU A 175 10.31 25.56 -23.12
C LEU A 175 9.16 26.57 -23.40
N GLY A 176 9.20 27.26 -24.53
CA GLY A 176 8.26 28.36 -24.85
C GLY A 176 6.77 27.96 -24.84
N CYS A 177 5.89 28.97 -24.84
CA CYS A 177 4.43 28.85 -24.66
C CYS A 177 3.72 27.82 -25.58
N ASP A 178 4.20 27.63 -26.80
CA ASP A 178 3.60 26.69 -27.76
C ASP A 178 4.01 25.23 -27.51
N ALA A 179 5.23 25.01 -27.00
CA ALA A 179 5.71 23.69 -26.61
C ALA A 179 5.06 23.22 -25.29
N THR A 180 4.71 24.16 -24.40
CA THR A 180 4.04 23.86 -23.13
C THR A 180 2.60 23.38 -23.33
N ASP A 181 1.85 23.91 -24.31
CA ASP A 181 0.46 23.48 -24.55
C ASP A 181 0.39 22.07 -25.13
N TYR A 182 1.26 21.73 -26.09
CA TYR A 182 1.36 20.37 -26.61
C TYR A 182 1.84 19.37 -25.55
N ALA A 183 2.84 19.73 -24.75
CA ALA A 183 3.35 18.89 -23.67
C ALA A 183 2.28 18.66 -22.60
N TRP A 184 1.53 19.70 -22.20
CA TRP A 184 0.41 19.58 -21.27
C TRP A 184 -0.71 18.72 -21.83
N LYS A 185 -1.09 18.91 -23.10
CA LYS A 185 -2.11 18.07 -23.76
C LYS A 185 -1.70 16.60 -23.83
N ARG A 186 -0.42 16.33 -24.11
CA ARG A 186 0.13 14.96 -24.05
C ARG A 186 0.03 14.41 -22.64
N TYR A 187 0.45 15.19 -21.64
CA TYR A 187 0.39 14.80 -20.23
C TYR A 187 -1.03 14.45 -19.78
N THR A 188 -2.02 15.29 -20.11
CA THR A 188 -3.42 15.05 -19.78
C THR A 188 -3.97 13.81 -20.49
N ASN A 189 -3.57 13.56 -21.74
CA ASN A 189 -3.99 12.36 -22.47
C ASN A 189 -3.45 11.10 -21.79
N VAL A 190 -2.16 11.07 -21.42
CA VAL A 190 -1.61 9.88 -20.74
C VAL A 190 -2.25 9.68 -19.36
N CYS A 191 -2.52 10.77 -18.60
CA CYS A 191 -3.26 10.66 -17.35
C CYS A 191 -4.67 10.06 -17.56
N SER A 192 -5.36 10.46 -18.64
CA SER A 192 -6.65 9.89 -19.02
C SER A 192 -6.56 8.41 -19.41
N ASP A 193 -5.49 8.01 -20.12
CA ASP A 193 -5.28 6.62 -20.53
C ASP A 193 -5.00 5.71 -19.32
N ILE A 194 -4.17 6.18 -18.36
CA ILE A 194 -3.90 5.45 -17.10
C ILE A 194 -5.18 5.34 -16.28
N ARG A 195 -5.96 6.43 -16.16
CA ARG A 195 -7.26 6.42 -15.48
C ARG A 195 -8.20 5.39 -16.09
N ALA A 196 -8.39 5.43 -17.41
CA ALA A 196 -9.25 4.48 -18.12
C ALA A 196 -8.79 3.03 -17.90
N THR A 197 -7.48 2.80 -17.90
CA THR A 197 -6.92 1.48 -17.62
C THR A 197 -7.24 1.03 -16.19
N ALA A 198 -7.05 1.90 -15.19
CA ALA A 198 -7.37 1.60 -13.79
C ALA A 198 -8.87 1.28 -13.60
N GLU A 199 -9.75 2.01 -14.28
CA GLU A 199 -11.20 1.78 -14.25
C GLU A 199 -11.59 0.45 -14.91
N VAL A 200 -10.96 0.10 -16.03
CA VAL A 200 -11.16 -1.20 -16.71
C VAL A 200 -10.70 -2.35 -15.81
N GLU A 201 -9.52 -2.24 -15.19
CA GLU A 201 -9.00 -3.26 -14.29
C GLU A 201 -9.85 -3.42 -13.03
N TRP A 202 -10.34 -2.30 -12.45
CA TRP A 202 -11.28 -2.33 -11.33
C TRP A 202 -12.61 -2.99 -11.71
N ALA A 203 -13.16 -2.65 -12.89
CA ALA A 203 -14.41 -3.23 -13.37
C ALA A 203 -14.28 -4.73 -13.71
N ALA A 204 -13.10 -5.17 -14.10
CA ALA A 204 -12.80 -6.57 -14.38
C ALA A 204 -12.70 -7.43 -13.10
N LEU A 205 -12.49 -6.82 -11.93
CA LEU A 205 -12.43 -7.56 -10.67
C LEU A 205 -13.76 -8.28 -10.38
N PRO A 206 -13.71 -9.54 -9.90
CA PRO A 206 -14.87 -10.20 -9.32
C PRO A 206 -15.54 -9.32 -8.27
N ALA A 207 -16.88 -9.32 -8.22
CA ALA A 207 -17.64 -8.54 -7.24
C ALA A 207 -17.24 -8.88 -5.79
N ALA A 208 -16.87 -10.15 -5.54
CA ALA A 208 -16.38 -10.61 -4.23
C ALA A 208 -15.02 -9.98 -3.81
N PHE A 209 -14.32 -9.30 -4.71
CA PHE A 209 -13.03 -8.62 -4.45
C PHE A 209 -13.17 -7.09 -4.36
N ARG A 210 -14.40 -6.56 -4.46
CA ARG A 210 -14.68 -5.12 -4.39
C ARG A 210 -15.42 -4.75 -3.11
N LEU A 211 -14.92 -3.73 -2.42
CA LEU A 211 -15.55 -3.20 -1.21
C LEU A 211 -16.57 -2.10 -1.57
N ASP A 212 -17.75 -2.54 -2.00
CA ASP A 212 -18.84 -1.64 -2.44
C ASP A 212 -19.78 -1.20 -1.31
N LYS A 213 -19.70 -1.85 -0.14
CA LYS A 213 -20.48 -1.56 1.07
C LYS A 213 -19.58 -1.21 2.26
N SER A 214 -20.16 -0.70 3.34
CA SER A 214 -19.46 -0.49 4.62
C SER A 214 -18.86 -1.81 5.11
N LEU A 215 -17.65 -1.74 5.65
CA LEU A 215 -16.93 -2.88 6.23
C LEU A 215 -17.72 -3.51 7.40
N SER A 216 -18.55 -2.71 8.08
CA SER A 216 -19.41 -3.20 9.16
C SER A 216 -20.46 -4.21 8.67
N SER A 217 -20.95 -4.04 7.44
CA SER A 217 -21.98 -4.86 6.78
C SER A 217 -21.42 -6.03 5.95
N CYS A 218 -20.11 -6.24 6.03
CA CYS A 218 -19.40 -7.36 5.42
C CYS A 218 -19.38 -8.55 6.38
N ASP A 219 -19.55 -9.78 5.88
CA ASP A 219 -19.61 -11.03 6.67
C ASP A 219 -18.46 -12.00 6.30
N GLU A 220 -17.53 -11.54 5.47
CA GLU A 220 -16.38 -12.30 4.96
C GLU A 220 -15.38 -12.62 6.09
N ARG A 221 -14.45 -13.56 5.82
CA ARG A 221 -13.44 -13.95 6.81
C ARG A 221 -12.49 -12.79 7.10
N PRO A 222 -11.84 -12.72 8.28
CA PRO A 222 -10.96 -11.59 8.63
C PRO A 222 -9.87 -11.24 7.61
N VAL A 223 -9.30 -12.25 6.93
CA VAL A 223 -8.30 -12.04 5.89
C VAL A 223 -8.89 -11.54 4.57
N GLU A 224 -10.10 -11.96 4.24
CA GLU A 224 -10.84 -11.50 3.06
C GLU A 224 -11.33 -10.06 3.26
N LEU A 225 -11.77 -9.71 4.48
CA LEU A 225 -12.12 -8.33 4.83
C LEU A 225 -10.92 -7.40 4.70
N ASP A 226 -9.74 -7.80 5.20
CA ASP A 226 -8.52 -7.01 5.06
C ASP A 226 -8.08 -6.88 3.60
N PHE A 227 -8.24 -7.93 2.80
CA PHE A 227 -8.01 -7.90 1.36
C PHE A 227 -8.95 -6.93 0.64
N LEU A 228 -10.24 -6.94 0.96
CA LEU A 228 -11.23 -6.00 0.40
C LEU A 228 -10.84 -4.53 0.68
N VAL A 229 -10.37 -4.26 1.90
CA VAL A 229 -9.83 -2.94 2.29
C VAL A 229 -8.58 -2.62 1.47
N SER A 230 -7.62 -3.54 1.36
CA SER A 230 -6.40 -3.37 0.54
C SER A 230 -6.74 -3.03 -0.91
N THR A 231 -7.59 -3.84 -1.54
CA THR A 231 -8.00 -3.71 -2.94
C THR A 231 -8.69 -2.38 -3.21
N LYS A 232 -9.62 -1.95 -2.35
CA LYS A 232 -10.26 -0.63 -2.51
C LYS A 232 -9.26 0.51 -2.39
N LEU A 233 -8.40 0.47 -1.38
CA LEU A 233 -7.44 1.55 -1.12
C LEU A 233 -6.38 1.66 -2.21
N ILE A 234 -5.85 0.54 -2.71
CA ILE A 234 -4.80 0.57 -3.71
C ILE A 234 -5.29 1.12 -5.06
N PHE A 235 -6.50 0.72 -5.51
CA PHE A 235 -7.09 1.29 -6.72
C PHE A 235 -7.48 2.76 -6.55
N ALA A 236 -8.09 3.13 -5.41
CA ALA A 236 -8.40 4.53 -5.11
C ALA A 236 -7.12 5.39 -5.10
N HIS A 237 -6.01 4.84 -4.59
CA HIS A 237 -4.73 5.53 -4.55
C HIS A 237 -4.14 5.80 -5.94
N ILE A 238 -4.34 4.93 -6.93
CA ILE A 238 -3.93 5.21 -8.33
C ILE A 238 -4.62 6.47 -8.84
N ILE A 239 -5.93 6.56 -8.64
CA ILE A 239 -6.70 7.73 -9.06
C ILE A 239 -6.32 8.97 -8.25
N PHE A 240 -6.13 8.82 -6.94
CA PHE A 240 -5.64 9.89 -6.06
C PHE A 240 -4.30 10.45 -6.55
N LEU A 241 -3.34 9.60 -6.92
CA LEU A 241 -2.04 10.05 -7.43
C LEU A 241 -2.17 10.77 -8.76
N LEU A 242 -3.06 10.34 -9.67
CA LEU A 242 -3.33 11.06 -10.92
C LEU A 242 -3.88 12.46 -10.64
N GLU A 243 -4.90 12.56 -9.79
CA GLU A 243 -5.50 13.84 -9.40
C GLU A 243 -4.51 14.75 -8.70
N LEU A 244 -3.67 14.18 -7.81
CA LEU A 244 -2.62 14.91 -7.12
C LEU A 244 -1.60 15.51 -8.11
N ASN A 245 -1.20 14.73 -9.12
CA ASN A 245 -0.24 15.16 -10.15
C ASN A 245 -0.85 16.14 -11.16
N MET A 246 -2.15 16.11 -11.39
CA MET A 246 -2.86 17.09 -12.23
C MET A 246 -3.19 18.38 -11.47
N THR A 247 -3.22 18.34 -10.14
CA THR A 247 -3.53 19.50 -9.29
C THR A 247 -2.37 20.51 -9.33
N PRO A 248 -2.57 21.74 -9.85
CA PRO A 248 -1.49 22.72 -9.99
C PRO A 248 -0.93 23.21 -8.65
N ARG A 249 -1.80 23.27 -7.63
CA ARG A 249 -1.47 23.69 -6.27
C ARG A 249 -2.22 22.81 -5.29
N ILE A 250 -1.48 21.97 -4.56
CA ILE A 250 -2.07 21.06 -3.57
C ILE A 250 -2.82 21.79 -2.43
N SER A 251 -2.55 23.08 -2.20
CA SER A 251 -3.31 23.93 -1.27
C SER A 251 -4.75 24.19 -1.74
N HIS A 252 -5.03 24.01 -3.04
CA HIS A 252 -6.34 24.17 -3.65
C HIS A 252 -6.69 22.87 -4.41
N PRO A 253 -6.91 21.77 -3.68
CA PRO A 253 -7.24 20.50 -4.30
C PRO A 253 -8.56 20.60 -5.08
N GLY A 254 -8.62 19.94 -6.24
CA GLY A 254 -9.87 19.82 -6.99
C GLY A 254 -10.93 19.00 -6.24
N ALA A 255 -12.19 19.14 -6.64
CA ALA A 255 -13.32 18.44 -6.01
C ALA A 255 -13.14 16.91 -5.99
N GLU A 256 -12.60 16.33 -7.08
CA GLU A 256 -12.37 14.89 -7.18
C GLU A 256 -11.26 14.41 -6.22
N LEU A 257 -10.15 15.17 -6.12
CA LEU A 257 -9.07 14.87 -5.17
C LEU A 257 -9.57 14.92 -3.71
N LEU A 258 -10.42 15.90 -3.38
CA LEU A 258 -11.06 16.00 -2.06
C LEU A 258 -11.97 14.81 -1.77
N ARG A 259 -12.83 14.45 -2.73
CA ARG A 259 -13.75 13.32 -2.60
C ARG A 259 -12.99 12.02 -2.39
N LEU A 260 -11.98 11.74 -3.21
CA LEU A 260 -11.13 10.55 -3.08
C LEU A 260 -10.41 10.51 -1.73
N SER A 261 -9.88 11.65 -1.28
CA SER A 261 -9.21 11.75 0.03
C SER A 261 -10.17 11.43 1.18
N ALA A 262 -11.39 11.96 1.15
CA ALA A 262 -12.40 11.66 2.16
C ALA A 262 -12.85 10.19 2.13
N ASP A 263 -13.03 9.62 0.95
CA ASP A 263 -13.42 8.22 0.79
C ASP A 263 -12.33 7.26 1.28
N MET A 264 -11.06 7.52 0.91
CA MET A 264 -9.92 6.74 1.38
C MET A 264 -9.76 6.83 2.91
N LEU A 265 -9.86 8.03 3.48
CA LEU A 265 -9.78 8.21 4.93
C LEU A 265 -10.94 7.50 5.63
N CYS A 266 -12.15 7.57 5.10
CA CYS A 266 -13.32 6.87 5.64
C CYS A 266 -13.09 5.34 5.73
N VAL A 267 -12.58 4.72 4.66
CA VAL A 267 -12.24 3.29 4.64
C VAL A 267 -11.15 2.96 5.67
N ILE A 268 -10.14 3.82 5.79
CA ILE A 268 -9.08 3.67 6.80
C ILE A 268 -9.64 3.74 8.22
N ILE A 269 -10.53 4.69 8.52
CA ILE A 269 -11.16 4.81 9.83
C ILE A 269 -12.01 3.58 10.15
N GLU A 270 -12.84 3.11 9.21
CA GLU A 270 -13.60 1.86 9.39
C GLU A 270 -12.66 0.68 9.69
N ALA A 271 -11.55 0.56 8.96
CA ALA A 271 -10.57 -0.50 9.19
C ALA A 271 -9.87 -0.40 10.56
N ILE A 272 -9.57 0.81 11.05
CA ILE A 272 -9.01 1.02 12.38
C ILE A 272 -10.01 0.65 13.47
N VAL A 273 -11.26 1.12 13.36
CA VAL A 273 -12.32 0.85 14.33
C VAL A 273 -12.64 -0.64 14.38
N LEU A 274 -12.71 -1.29 13.22
CA LEU A 274 -13.02 -2.71 13.08
C LEU A 274 -11.77 -3.61 13.08
N ARG A 275 -10.60 -3.11 13.50
CA ARG A 275 -9.31 -3.83 13.45
C ARG A 275 -9.31 -5.24 14.05
N GLN A 276 -10.16 -5.50 15.04
CA GLN A 276 -10.29 -6.83 15.67
C GLN A 276 -10.94 -7.88 14.74
N ARG A 277 -11.63 -7.42 13.70
CA ARG A 277 -12.23 -8.25 12.64
C ARG A 277 -11.29 -8.47 11.45
N LEU A 278 -10.10 -7.86 11.44
CA LEU A 278 -9.17 -7.92 10.33
C LEU A 278 -8.00 -8.86 10.63
N ALA A 279 -7.54 -9.57 9.61
CA ALA A 279 -6.29 -10.32 9.62
C ALA A 279 -5.48 -9.96 8.38
N ASN A 280 -4.17 -9.76 8.53
CA ASN A 280 -3.29 -9.28 7.45
C ASN A 280 -3.41 -10.16 6.18
N SER A 281 -3.80 -9.56 5.06
CA SER A 281 -3.93 -10.20 3.74
C SER A 281 -2.69 -10.08 2.84
N GLY A 282 -1.64 -9.41 3.31
CA GLY A 282 -0.41 -9.12 2.56
C GLY A 282 0.25 -7.86 3.08
N MET A 283 -0.53 -6.79 3.30
CA MET A 283 -0.09 -5.53 3.88
C MET A 283 -0.72 -5.28 5.24
N SER A 284 0.08 -4.89 6.24
CA SER A 284 -0.44 -4.63 7.59
C SER A 284 -1.38 -3.41 7.64
N LEU A 285 -2.31 -3.38 8.60
CA LEU A 285 -3.16 -2.20 8.83
C LEU A 285 -2.33 -0.92 9.05
N VAL A 286 -1.23 -1.02 9.81
CA VAL A 286 -0.31 0.09 10.05
C VAL A 286 0.24 0.65 8.74
N TRP A 287 0.61 -0.25 7.81
CA TRP A 287 1.10 0.13 6.48
C TRP A 287 0.02 0.87 5.68
N LYS A 288 -1.22 0.34 5.67
CA LYS A 288 -2.36 0.98 5.00
C LYS A 288 -2.62 2.40 5.53
N VAL A 289 -2.57 2.58 6.85
CA VAL A 289 -2.72 3.91 7.48
C VAL A 289 -1.58 4.83 7.08
N ALA A 290 -0.33 4.37 7.18
CA ALA A 290 0.85 5.17 6.86
C ALA A 290 0.88 5.60 5.39
N TYR A 291 0.50 4.70 4.48
CA TYR A 291 0.63 4.90 3.05
C TYR A 291 -0.59 5.62 2.44
N TYR A 292 -1.81 5.12 2.69
CA TYR A 292 -3.03 5.68 2.12
C TYR A 292 -3.69 6.71 3.05
N GLY A 293 -3.77 6.38 4.34
CA GLY A 293 -4.47 7.21 5.34
C GLY A 293 -3.82 8.58 5.53
N LEU A 294 -2.50 8.62 5.69
CA LEU A 294 -1.78 9.89 5.87
C LEU A 294 -1.78 10.76 4.60
N ALA A 295 -1.70 10.16 3.41
CA ALA A 295 -1.77 10.90 2.15
C ALA A 295 -3.12 11.60 1.99
N ALA A 296 -4.21 10.86 2.22
CA ALA A 296 -5.57 11.38 2.24
C ALA A 296 -5.78 12.45 3.33
N ALA A 297 -5.30 12.19 4.55
CA ALA A 297 -5.38 13.13 5.66
C ALA A 297 -4.66 14.45 5.35
N GLY A 298 -3.48 14.39 4.73
CA GLY A 298 -2.71 15.57 4.35
C GLY A 298 -3.46 16.50 3.38
N VAL A 299 -4.12 15.94 2.36
CA VAL A 299 -4.95 16.73 1.42
C VAL A 299 -6.13 17.38 2.15
N LEU A 300 -6.83 16.64 3.02
CA LEU A 300 -7.96 17.18 3.78
C LEU A 300 -7.51 18.26 4.76
N CYS A 301 -6.36 18.10 5.42
CA CYS A 301 -5.76 19.12 6.26
C CYS A 301 -5.45 20.41 5.48
N LEU A 302 -4.85 20.29 4.30
CA LEU A 302 -4.60 21.46 3.43
C LEU A 302 -5.91 22.12 3.02
N ALA A 303 -6.93 21.33 2.68
CA ALA A 303 -8.22 21.85 2.31
C ALA A 303 -8.92 22.62 3.44
N LEU A 304 -8.78 22.14 4.68
CA LEU A 304 -9.27 22.82 5.88
C LEU A 304 -8.49 24.11 6.11
N LEU A 305 -7.15 24.05 6.04
CA LEU A 305 -6.26 25.19 6.28
C LEU A 305 -6.50 26.35 5.30
N TYR A 306 -6.75 26.03 4.03
CA TYR A 306 -6.99 27.03 2.98
C TYR A 306 -8.49 27.28 2.70
N ASN A 307 -9.39 26.63 3.43
CA ASN A 307 -10.84 26.73 3.27
C ASN A 307 -11.31 26.49 1.82
N THR A 308 -10.84 25.41 1.22
CA THR A 308 -11.08 25.07 -0.20
C THR A 308 -12.13 23.99 -0.41
N PHE A 309 -12.86 23.61 0.64
CA PHE A 309 -14.03 22.74 0.50
C PHE A 309 -15.13 23.48 -0.28
N ASP A 310 -15.46 22.96 -1.46
CA ASP A 310 -16.60 23.45 -2.22
C ASP A 310 -17.92 22.96 -1.60
N LEU A 311 -18.79 23.90 -1.24
CA LEU A 311 -20.10 23.63 -0.65
C LEU A 311 -21.09 23.05 -1.68
N ALA A 312 -20.79 23.13 -2.98
CA ALA A 312 -21.76 22.87 -4.04
C ALA A 312 -21.94 21.39 -4.41
N ASN A 313 -20.95 20.51 -4.22
CA ASN A 313 -21.04 19.09 -4.62
C ASN A 313 -19.91 18.21 -4.03
N SER A 314 -20.05 17.74 -2.79
CA SER A 314 -19.15 16.68 -2.29
C SER A 314 -19.72 15.90 -1.09
N ASP A 315 -19.53 14.58 -1.10
CA ASP A 315 -19.63 13.71 0.10
C ASP A 315 -18.52 14.01 1.14
N ALA A 316 -17.58 14.88 0.80
CA ALA A 316 -16.52 15.41 1.67
C ALA A 316 -16.90 16.80 2.20
N THR A 317 -17.47 16.86 3.40
CA THR A 317 -17.73 18.13 4.10
C THR A 317 -16.60 18.45 5.08
N PRO A 318 -16.34 19.74 5.39
CA PRO A 318 -15.36 20.12 6.41
C PRO A 318 -15.62 19.43 7.75
N ALA A 319 -16.88 19.34 8.18
CA ALA A 319 -17.27 18.70 9.44
C ALA A 319 -16.95 17.19 9.46
N LYS A 320 -17.20 16.50 8.34
CA LYS A 320 -16.82 15.08 8.18
C LYS A 320 -15.30 14.92 8.21
N ALA A 321 -14.56 15.75 7.48
CA ALA A 321 -13.10 15.72 7.46
C ALA A 321 -12.51 15.93 8.87
N ILE A 322 -12.96 16.95 9.60
CA ILE A 322 -12.53 17.23 10.98
C ILE A 322 -12.79 16.03 11.89
N ARG A 323 -13.99 15.43 11.80
CA ARG A 323 -14.35 14.27 12.60
C ARG A 323 -13.45 13.07 12.28
N ASP A 324 -13.31 12.72 11.00
CA ASP A 324 -12.57 11.53 10.59
C ASP A 324 -11.07 11.68 10.89
N LEU A 325 -10.50 12.89 10.71
CA LEU A 325 -9.13 13.24 11.14
C LEU A 325 -8.98 13.14 12.67
N GLY A 326 -9.96 13.63 13.43
CA GLY A 326 -9.98 13.54 14.89
C GLY A 326 -9.99 12.09 15.38
N VAL A 327 -10.76 11.20 14.74
CA VAL A 327 -10.76 9.77 15.05
C VAL A 327 -9.40 9.15 14.75
N LEU A 328 -8.76 9.49 13.62
CA LEU A 328 -7.42 9.00 13.29
C LEU A 328 -6.41 9.38 14.38
N VAL A 329 -6.39 10.65 14.79
CA VAL A 329 -5.50 11.16 15.85
C VAL A 329 -5.76 10.42 17.17
N ALA A 330 -7.03 10.31 17.58
CA ALA A 330 -7.41 9.67 18.84
C ALA A 330 -6.98 8.20 18.89
N GLU A 331 -7.15 7.44 17.81
CA GLU A 331 -6.74 6.03 17.75
C GLU A 331 -5.21 5.85 17.78
N ILE A 332 -4.46 6.78 17.19
CA ILE A 332 -2.98 6.79 17.26
C ILE A 332 -2.52 7.14 18.69
N GLU A 333 -3.05 8.20 19.29
CA GLU A 333 -2.68 8.63 20.66
C GLU A 333 -3.08 7.59 21.72
N ALA A 334 -4.21 6.90 21.53
CA ALA A 334 -4.65 5.81 22.41
C ALA A 334 -3.77 4.55 22.29
N GLY A 335 -2.85 4.50 21.32
CA GLY A 335 -2.00 3.35 21.07
C GLY A 335 -2.78 2.10 20.60
N ALA A 336 -3.90 2.32 19.90
CA ALA A 336 -4.89 1.31 19.57
C ALA A 336 -4.36 0.25 18.58
N PHE A 337 -3.52 0.68 17.63
CA PHE A 337 -2.92 -0.17 16.61
C PHE A 337 -1.41 0.06 16.40
N VAL A 338 -0.83 1.09 17.03
CA VAL A 338 0.60 1.40 17.01
C VAL A 338 1.06 1.91 18.37
N GLN A 339 2.26 1.54 18.85
CA GLN A 339 2.79 1.92 20.17
C GLN A 339 4.24 2.41 20.09
N PRO A 340 4.78 3.11 21.11
CA PRO A 340 6.11 3.75 21.05
C PRO A 340 7.26 2.90 20.53
N GLU A 341 7.29 1.60 20.82
CA GLU A 341 8.36 0.70 20.37
C GLU A 341 8.04 -0.05 19.06
N ASP A 342 6.91 0.26 18.42
CA ASP A 342 6.56 -0.28 17.11
C ASP A 342 7.24 0.53 15.99
N PRO A 343 7.58 -0.11 14.87
CA PRO A 343 8.54 0.48 13.93
C PRO A 343 8.07 1.74 13.22
N ASN A 344 6.76 1.84 12.97
CA ASN A 344 6.14 2.99 12.30
C ASN A 344 5.56 4.02 13.28
N PHE A 345 5.79 3.88 14.58
CA PHE A 345 5.21 4.77 15.58
C PHE A 345 5.62 6.21 15.37
N ALA A 346 6.92 6.48 15.22
CA ALA A 346 7.42 7.85 15.08
C ALA A 346 6.80 8.60 13.90
N LEU A 347 6.58 7.89 12.78
CA LEU A 347 5.90 8.44 11.60
C LEU A 347 4.43 8.79 11.93
N LEU A 348 3.69 7.82 12.48
CA LEU A 348 2.26 7.99 12.75
C LEU A 348 2.00 8.99 13.89
N SER A 349 2.80 8.98 14.95
CA SER A 349 2.69 9.93 16.06
C SER A 349 3.04 11.36 15.61
N GLY A 350 4.06 11.52 14.76
CA GLY A 350 4.42 12.82 14.19
C GLY A 350 3.34 13.39 13.27
N ALA A 351 2.72 12.53 12.46
CA ALA A 351 1.58 12.91 11.63
C ALA A 351 0.36 13.27 12.49
N ALA A 352 0.03 12.46 13.50
CA ALA A 352 -1.08 12.72 14.42
C ALA A 352 -0.91 14.06 15.16
N HIS A 353 0.31 14.36 15.62
CA HIS A 353 0.61 15.64 16.26
C HIS A 353 0.39 16.83 15.30
N THR A 354 0.86 16.71 14.06
CA THR A 354 0.64 17.75 13.02
C THR A 354 -0.85 17.96 12.73
N ILE A 355 -1.62 16.88 12.59
CA ILE A 355 -3.07 16.94 12.34
C ILE A 355 -3.78 17.58 13.54
N LYS A 356 -3.45 17.17 14.76
CA LYS A 356 -4.04 17.71 15.99
C LYS A 356 -3.86 19.22 16.11
N ASN A 357 -2.63 19.70 15.93
CA ASN A 357 -2.32 21.13 15.98
C ASN A 357 -3.04 21.97 14.90
N LEU A 358 -3.54 21.32 13.84
CA LEU A 358 -4.32 21.99 12.79
C LEU A 358 -5.82 22.00 13.12
N LEU A 359 -6.31 21.01 13.87
CA LEU A 359 -7.70 20.89 14.28
C LEU A 359 -8.03 21.71 15.54
N ASP A 360 -7.03 21.88 16.42
CA ASP A 360 -7.07 22.78 17.59
C ASP A 360 -6.92 24.25 17.18
#